data_AF-A0A2R7T141-F1
#
_entry.id   AF-A0A2R7T141-F1
#
_cell.length_a   1.000
_cell.length_b   1.000
_cell.length_c   1.000
_cell.angle_alpha   90.00
_cell.angle_beta   90.00
_cell.angle_gamma   90.00
#
_symmetry.space_group_name_H-M   'P 1'
#
loop_
_entity.id
_entity.type
_entity.pdbx_description
1 polymer ?
#
loop_
_entity_poly.entity_id
_entity_poly.type
_entity_poly.pdbx_seq_one_letter_code
_entity_poly.pdbx_strand_id
1 'polypeptide(L)'
;NDVGEIRRILNSFLLMIEQDESSSVIVAATNHVDILDDALFRRFDDLVEYHVPSADEIRALLRMRLGSYLKSTKAISALTTEAVGLSHAEITRAVSDAVKEAVMHDQVSVPVEDVKALLQQRQAVRRRTPAAKV
;
A
#
# COMPACT_ATOMS: atom_id res chain seq x y z
N ASN A 1 -14.29 -33.59 -6.89
CA ASN A 1 -15.33 -32.75 -7.52
C ASN A 1 -15.04 -31.26 -7.42
N ASP A 2 -14.37 -30.80 -6.37
CA ASP A 2 -14.22 -29.35 -6.08
C ASP A 2 -13.35 -28.57 -7.08
N VAL A 3 -12.27 -29.18 -7.60
CA VAL A 3 -11.36 -28.51 -8.56
C VAL A 3 -12.08 -28.15 -9.88
N GLY A 4 -12.97 -29.02 -10.35
CA GLY A 4 -13.76 -28.77 -11.56
C GLY A 4 -14.86 -27.75 -11.34
N GLU A 5 -15.43 -27.70 -10.14
CA GLU A 5 -16.47 -26.75 -9.78
C GLU A 5 -15.92 -25.32 -9.68
N ILE A 6 -14.79 -25.12 -9.00
CA ILE A 6 -14.14 -23.80 -8.88
C ILE A 6 -13.75 -23.25 -10.26
N ARG A 7 -13.17 -24.10 -11.14
CA ARG A 7 -12.83 -23.68 -12.50
C ARG A 7 -14.07 -23.29 -13.31
N ARG A 8 -15.19 -24.02 -13.14
CA ARG A 8 -16.45 -23.71 -13.83
C ARG A 8 -17.05 -22.40 -13.32
N ILE A 9 -17.03 -22.16 -12.01
CA ILE A 9 -17.48 -20.90 -11.39
C ILE A 9 -16.65 -19.73 -11.89
N LEU A 10 -15.32 -19.86 -11.93
CA LEU A 10 -14.41 -18.82 -12.42
C LEU A 10 -14.70 -18.47 -13.89
N ASN A 11 -14.87 -19.47 -14.75
CA ASN A 11 -15.20 -19.25 -16.15
C ASN A 11 -16.57 -18.58 -16.33
N SER A 12 -17.57 -18.96 -15.53
CA SER A 12 -18.87 -18.27 -15.53
C SER A 12 -18.74 -16.82 -15.07
N PHE A 13 -17.93 -16.54 -14.05
CA PHE A 13 -17.68 -15.18 -13.58
C PHE A 13 -16.99 -14.31 -14.64
N LEU A 14 -15.95 -14.85 -15.32
CA LEU A 14 -15.29 -14.18 -16.44
C LEU A 14 -16.26 -13.83 -17.57
N LEU A 15 -17.13 -14.77 -17.92
CA LEU A 15 -18.15 -14.55 -18.95
C LEU A 15 -19.14 -13.46 -18.55
N MET A 16 -19.52 -13.38 -17.27
CA MET A 16 -20.41 -12.31 -16.78
C MET A 16 -19.78 -10.92 -16.90
N ILE A 17 -18.45 -10.80 -16.70
CA ILE A 17 -17.72 -9.55 -16.91
C ILE A 17 -17.69 -9.20 -18.41
N GLU A 18 -17.43 -10.18 -19.28
CA GLU A 18 -17.39 -9.97 -20.73
C GLU A 18 -18.76 -9.58 -21.33
N GLN A 19 -19.84 -10.07 -20.73
CA GLN A 19 -21.21 -9.82 -21.18
C GLN A 19 -21.83 -8.57 -20.53
N ASP A 20 -21.10 -7.86 -19.67
CA ASP A 20 -21.60 -6.63 -19.08
C ASP A 20 -21.65 -5.51 -20.13
N GLU A 21 -22.87 -5.18 -20.59
CA GLU A 21 -23.12 -4.06 -21.50
C GLU A 21 -23.39 -2.74 -20.73
N SER A 22 -23.13 -2.73 -19.42
CA SER A 22 -23.35 -1.54 -18.60
C SER A 22 -22.31 -0.46 -18.91
N SER A 23 -22.65 0.79 -18.62
CA SER A 23 -21.70 1.90 -18.67
C SER A 23 -20.90 2.04 -17.36
N SER A 24 -20.73 0.95 -16.61
CA SER A 24 -20.07 0.94 -15.30
C SER A 24 -18.58 0.61 -15.43
N VAL A 25 -17.78 1.07 -14.46
CA VAL A 25 -16.37 0.69 -14.35
C VAL A 25 -16.24 -0.48 -13.37
N ILE A 26 -15.59 -1.55 -13.81
CA ILE A 26 -15.26 -2.71 -12.95
C ILE A 26 -13.83 -2.56 -12.45
N VAL A 27 -13.65 -2.63 -11.13
CA VAL A 27 -12.33 -2.60 -10.48
C VAL A 27 -12.15 -3.87 -9.66
N ALA A 28 -11.06 -4.59 -9.90
CA ALA A 28 -10.66 -5.77 -9.16
C ALA A 28 -9.32 -5.56 -8.45
N ALA A 29 -9.11 -6.23 -7.33
CA ALA A 29 -7.85 -6.19 -6.58
C ALA A 29 -7.51 -7.57 -6.02
N THR A 30 -6.27 -8.01 -6.18
CA THR A 30 -5.74 -9.26 -5.62
C THR A 30 -4.35 -9.06 -5.02
N ASN A 31 -4.05 -9.79 -3.95
CA ASN A 31 -2.69 -9.90 -3.41
C ASN A 31 -2.00 -11.20 -3.86
N HIS A 32 -2.72 -12.09 -4.54
CA HIS A 32 -2.26 -13.39 -5.02
C HIS A 32 -2.62 -13.48 -6.50
N VAL A 33 -1.73 -12.97 -7.34
CA VAL A 33 -1.91 -12.97 -8.79
C VAL A 33 -1.58 -14.35 -9.39
N ASP A 34 -0.69 -15.08 -8.73
CA ASP A 34 -0.15 -16.39 -9.10
C ASP A 34 -1.19 -17.52 -9.08
N ILE A 35 -2.27 -17.36 -8.32
CA ILE A 35 -3.35 -18.34 -8.23
C ILE A 35 -4.43 -18.14 -9.29
N LEU A 36 -4.37 -17.05 -10.06
CA LEU A 36 -5.39 -16.68 -11.05
C LEU A 36 -4.99 -17.17 -12.44
N ASP A 37 -6.00 -17.50 -13.25
CA ASP A 37 -5.78 -17.92 -14.64
C ASP A 37 -5.39 -16.72 -15.51
N ASP A 38 -4.36 -16.85 -16.33
CA ASP A 38 -3.86 -15.78 -17.21
C ASP A 38 -4.93 -15.19 -18.15
N ALA A 39 -5.98 -15.95 -18.48
CA ALA A 39 -7.08 -15.46 -19.31
C ALA A 39 -7.88 -14.34 -18.64
N LEU A 40 -7.92 -14.28 -17.30
CA LEU A 40 -8.58 -13.23 -16.54
C LEU A 40 -7.99 -11.86 -16.87
N PHE A 41 -6.66 -11.74 -16.95
CA PHE A 41 -5.98 -10.47 -17.18
C PHE A 41 -6.31 -9.86 -18.53
N ARG A 42 -6.57 -10.70 -19.55
CA ARG A 42 -6.96 -10.24 -20.90
C ARG A 42 -8.36 -9.62 -20.96
N ARG A 43 -9.14 -9.69 -19.87
CA ARG A 43 -10.49 -9.11 -19.76
C ARG A 43 -10.51 -7.76 -19.06
N PHE A 44 -9.37 -7.34 -18.50
CA PHE A 44 -9.20 -5.99 -17.99
C PHE A 44 -8.42 -5.19 -19.02
N ASP A 45 -8.91 -3.99 -19.32
CA ASP A 45 -8.22 -3.07 -20.23
C ASP A 45 -6.88 -2.59 -19.65
N ASP A 46 -6.85 -2.39 -18.33
CA ASP A 46 -5.68 -1.92 -17.58
C ASP A 46 -5.34 -2.84 -16.40
N LEU A 47 -4.05 -3.09 -16.23
CA LEU A 47 -3.50 -3.77 -15.06
C LEU A 47 -2.58 -2.81 -14.31
N VAL A 48 -2.89 -2.58 -13.02
CA VAL A 48 -2.09 -1.73 -12.15
C VAL A 48 -1.39 -2.57 -11.09
N GLU A 49 -0.08 -2.70 -11.21
CA GLU A 49 0.75 -3.42 -10.26
C GLU A 49 1.24 -2.51 -9.12
N TYR A 50 0.99 -2.94 -7.88
CA TYR A 50 1.44 -2.23 -6.71
C TYR A 50 2.81 -2.71 -6.25
N HIS A 51 3.73 -1.76 -6.15
CA HIS A 51 5.08 -1.98 -5.68
C HIS A 51 5.31 -1.29 -4.34
N VAL A 52 6.44 -1.63 -3.69
CA VAL A 52 6.96 -0.78 -2.61
C VAL A 52 7.23 0.61 -3.21
N PRO A 53 6.75 1.69 -2.56
CA PRO A 53 6.86 3.03 -3.12
C PRO A 53 8.32 3.44 -3.34
N SER A 54 8.53 4.15 -4.44
CA SER A 54 9.75 4.89 -4.73
C SER A 54 9.98 6.00 -3.70
N ALA A 55 11.20 6.51 -3.62
CA ALA A 55 11.53 7.62 -2.72
C ALA A 55 10.67 8.86 -2.97
N ASP A 56 10.28 9.13 -4.23
CA ASP A 56 9.45 10.28 -4.56
C ASP A 56 7.99 10.07 -4.17
N GLU A 57 7.44 8.87 -4.34
CA GLU A 57 6.11 8.51 -3.83
C GLU A 57 6.07 8.56 -2.30
N ILE A 58 7.11 8.06 -1.62
CA ILE A 58 7.26 8.19 -0.17
C ILE A 58 7.25 9.66 0.24
N ARG A 59 8.04 10.49 -0.44
CA ARG A 59 8.13 11.93 -0.14
C ARG A 59 6.78 12.62 -0.35
N ALA A 60 6.06 12.29 -1.42
CA ALA A 60 4.71 12.80 -1.69
C ALA A 60 3.72 12.36 -0.60
N LEU A 61 3.73 11.09 -0.21
CA LEU A 61 2.91 10.53 0.86
C LEU A 61 3.18 11.24 2.20
N LEU A 62 4.45 11.41 2.57
CA LEU A 62 4.85 12.11 3.80
C LEU A 62 4.40 13.56 3.78
N ARG A 63 4.58 14.30 2.67
CA ARG A 63 4.08 15.68 2.54
C ARG A 63 2.56 15.77 2.67
N MET A 64 1.83 14.87 2.02
CA MET A 64 0.38 14.82 2.08
C MET A 64 -0.11 14.56 3.51
N ARG A 65 0.53 13.65 4.25
CA ARG A 65 0.09 13.24 5.58
C ARG A 65 0.59 14.16 6.71
N LEU A 66 1.80 14.68 6.59
CA LEU A 66 2.44 15.50 7.62
C LEU A 66 2.41 16.99 7.31
N GLY A 67 1.97 17.44 6.14
CA GLY A 67 2.09 18.84 5.72
C GLY A 67 1.48 19.87 6.69
N SER A 68 0.40 19.50 7.39
CA SER A 68 -0.19 20.34 8.44
C SER A 68 0.63 20.41 9.72
N TYR A 69 1.45 19.40 10.00
CA TYR A 69 2.16 19.22 11.27
C TYR A 69 3.68 19.43 11.17
N LEU A 70 4.26 19.25 9.98
CA LEU A 70 5.69 19.31 9.70
C LEU A 70 5.93 19.88 8.30
N LYS A 71 6.32 21.16 8.25
CA LYS A 71 6.57 21.89 6.99
C LYS A 71 8.00 21.79 6.48
N SER A 72 8.92 21.23 7.28
CA SER A 72 10.35 21.20 6.95
C SER A 72 10.66 20.21 5.82
N THR A 73 11.02 20.72 4.64
CA THR A 73 11.45 19.89 3.51
C THR A 73 12.67 19.02 3.84
N LYS A 74 13.60 19.53 4.66
CA LYS A 74 14.77 18.76 5.12
C LYS A 74 14.35 17.57 5.99
N ALA A 75 13.41 17.79 6.90
CA ALA A 75 12.88 16.72 7.75
C ALA A 75 12.14 15.66 6.93
N ILE A 76 11.28 16.09 6.00
CA ILE A 76 10.61 15.17 5.07
C ILE A 76 11.64 14.34 4.29
N SER A 77 12.71 14.94 3.79
CA SER A 77 13.73 14.20 3.06
C SER A 77 14.47 13.18 3.93
N ALA A 78 14.70 13.48 5.21
CA ALA A 78 15.30 12.53 6.14
C ALA A 78 14.34 11.34 6.40
N LEU A 79 13.07 11.63 6.65
CA LEU A 79 12.03 10.61 6.86
C LEU A 79 11.82 9.74 5.60
N THR A 80 11.92 10.33 4.41
CA THR A 80 11.87 9.59 3.14
C THR A 80 12.94 8.50 3.11
N THR A 81 14.19 8.81 3.49
CA THR A 81 15.28 7.84 3.52
C THR A 81 15.00 6.70 4.50
N GLU A 82 14.45 7.00 5.66
CA GLU A 82 14.12 6.00 6.70
C GLU A 82 12.94 5.09 6.30
N ALA A 83 12.03 5.61 5.47
CA ALA A 83 10.84 4.88 5.02
C ALA A 83 11.09 3.97 3.80
N VAL A 84 12.27 4.02 3.17
CA VAL A 84 12.60 3.18 2.02
C VAL A 84 12.45 1.69 2.36
N GLY A 85 11.75 0.95 1.49
CA GLY A 85 11.51 -0.48 1.67
C GLY A 85 10.22 -0.83 2.44
N LEU A 86 9.51 0.17 2.97
CA LEU A 86 8.21 -0.01 3.62
C LEU A 86 7.08 0.20 2.60
N SER A 87 5.99 -0.55 2.75
CA SER A 87 4.76 -0.33 1.98
C SER A 87 4.08 1.00 2.35
N HIS A 88 3.25 1.52 1.44
CA HIS A 88 2.37 2.67 1.70
C HIS A 88 1.59 2.55 3.03
N ALA A 89 1.09 1.35 3.33
CA ALA A 89 0.32 1.08 4.54
C ALA A 89 1.18 1.11 5.82
N GLU A 90 2.44 0.70 5.74
CA GLU A 90 3.37 0.76 6.88
C GLU A 90 3.77 2.21 7.17
N ILE A 91 4.10 2.98 6.14
CA ILE A 91 4.46 4.40 6.25
C ILE A 91 3.28 5.19 6.80
N THR A 92 2.08 5.01 6.23
CA THR A 92 0.87 5.70 6.68
C THR A 92 0.55 5.40 8.14
N ARG A 93 0.71 4.15 8.58
CA ARG A 93 0.49 3.78 9.97
C ARG A 93 1.52 4.42 10.91
N ALA A 94 2.81 4.40 10.55
CA ALA A 94 3.85 5.06 11.35
C ALA A 94 3.57 6.56 11.54
N VAL A 95 3.21 7.25 10.45
CA VAL A 95 2.83 8.66 10.51
C VAL A 95 1.58 8.88 11.35
N SER A 96 0.55 8.05 11.18
CA SER A 96 -0.70 8.19 11.94
C SER A 96 -0.49 7.98 13.43
N ASP A 97 0.38 7.05 13.82
CA ASP A 97 0.71 6.79 15.22
C ASP A 97 1.49 7.97 15.82
N ALA A 98 2.44 8.54 15.08
CA ALA A 98 3.18 9.74 15.51
C ALA A 98 2.26 10.96 15.68
N VAL A 99 1.31 11.16 14.76
CA VAL A 99 0.31 12.23 14.85
C VAL A 99 -0.59 12.03 16.07
N LYS A 100 -1.04 10.80 16.32
CA LYS A 100 -1.85 10.50 17.51
C LYS A 100 -1.09 10.82 18.79
N GLU A 101 0.17 10.43 18.89
CA GLU A 101 0.99 10.71 20.07
C GLU A 101 1.15 12.20 20.32
N ALA A 102 1.43 12.98 19.26
CA ALA A 102 1.52 14.43 19.35
C ALA A 102 0.20 15.05 19.85
N VAL A 103 -0.95 14.60 19.33
CA VAL A 103 -2.27 15.06 19.77
C VAL A 103 -2.56 14.68 21.23
N MET A 104 -2.19 13.47 21.66
CA MET A 104 -2.35 13.02 23.05
C MET A 104 -1.51 13.85 24.04
N HIS A 105 -0.45 14.49 23.57
CA HIS A 105 0.41 15.40 24.34
C HIS A 105 0.11 16.88 24.08
N ASP A 106 -1.04 17.22 23.48
CA ASP A 106 -1.46 18.58 23.15
C ASP A 106 -0.41 19.36 22.30
N GLN A 107 0.36 18.65 21.47
CA GLN A 107 1.37 19.24 20.60
C GLN A 107 0.77 19.71 19.27
N VAL A 108 1.15 20.92 18.85
CA VAL A 108 0.70 21.53 17.58
C VAL A 108 1.52 21.00 16.38
N SER A 109 2.68 20.41 16.63
CA SER A 109 3.59 19.86 15.61
C SER A 109 4.02 18.45 15.97
N VAL A 110 4.27 17.62 14.95
CA VAL A 110 4.79 16.27 15.15
C VAL A 110 6.32 16.29 15.14
N PRO A 111 7.00 15.85 16.21
CA PRO A 111 8.45 15.75 16.24
C PRO A 111 8.98 14.77 15.19
N VAL A 112 10.05 15.17 14.49
CA VAL A 112 10.65 14.36 13.41
C VAL A 112 11.18 13.03 13.94
N GLU A 113 11.76 13.06 15.14
CA GLU A 113 12.34 11.87 15.77
C GLU A 113 11.29 10.81 16.12
N ASP A 114 10.07 11.21 16.47
CA ASP A 114 8.98 10.27 16.79
C ASP A 114 8.53 9.51 15.54
N VAL A 115 8.34 10.23 14.42
CA VAL A 115 8.02 9.61 13.13
C VAL A 115 9.16 8.68 12.71
N LYS A 116 10.40 9.14 12.85
CA LYS A 116 11.58 8.36 12.50
C LYS A 116 11.67 7.07 13.31
N ALA A 117 11.48 7.13 14.62
CA ALA A 117 11.51 5.95 15.49
C ALA A 117 10.45 4.92 15.08
N LEU A 118 9.23 5.37 14.76
CA LEU A 118 8.12 4.50 14.34
C LEU A 118 8.32 3.87 12.95
N LEU A 119 9.03 4.56 12.05
CA LEU A 119 9.45 4.01 10.75
C LEU A 119 10.54 2.93 10.96
N GLN A 120 11.56 3.24 11.75
CA GLN A 120 12.67 2.32 12.03
C GLN A 120 12.22 1.05 12.75
N GLN A 121 11.29 1.16 13.71
CA GLN A 121 10.70 0.01 14.40
C GLN A 121 10.06 -0.97 13.41
N ARG A 122 9.31 -0.47 12.44
CA ARG A 122 8.65 -1.29 11.41
C ARG A 122 9.67 -1.95 10.48
N GLN A 123 10.72 -1.21 10.11
CA GLN A 123 11.79 -1.76 9.30
C GLN A 123 12.55 -2.88 10.03
N ALA A 124 12.74 -2.75 11.35
CA ALA A 124 13.34 -3.81 12.17
C ALA A 124 12.46 -5.07 12.23
N VAL A 125 11.13 -4.94 12.32
CA VAL A 125 10.20 -6.09 12.26
C VAL A 125 10.32 -6.79 10.91
N ARG A 126 10.31 -6.04 9.80
CA ARG A 126 10.53 -6.61 8.45
C ARG A 126 11.86 -7.33 8.31
N ARG A 127 12.95 -6.81 8.87
CA ARG A 127 14.27 -7.47 8.80
C ARG A 127 14.30 -8.81 9.56
N ARG A 128 13.43 -8.99 10.55
CA ARG A 128 13.32 -10.22 11.34
C ARG A 128 12.38 -11.24 10.72
N THR A 129 11.41 -10.80 9.93
CA THR A 129 10.51 -11.67 9.16
C THR A 129 11.11 -11.83 7.75
N PRO A 130 11.74 -12.97 7.41
CA PRO A 130 12.23 -13.15 6.05
C PRO A 130 11.08 -12.92 5.07
N ALA A 131 11.34 -12.15 4.01
CA ALA A 131 10.38 -11.95 2.95
C ALA A 131 9.86 -13.33 2.52
N ALA A 132 8.54 -13.54 2.62
CA ALA A 132 7.92 -14.68 1.97
C ALA A 132 8.38 -14.64 0.52
N LYS A 133 9.09 -15.69 0.08
CA LYS A 133 9.55 -15.79 -1.30
C LYS A 133 8.32 -15.65 -2.20
N VAL A 134 8.33 -14.62 -3.03
CA VAL A 134 7.48 -14.51 -4.23
C VAL A 134 7.94 -15.59 -5.20
#